data_AF-A0A257H3U9-F1
#
_entry.id   AF-A0A257H3U9-F1
#
_cell.length_a   1.000
_cell.length_b   1.000
_cell.length_c   1.000
_cell.angle_alpha   90.00
_cell.angle_beta   90.00
_cell.angle_gamma   90.00
#
_symmetry.space_group_name_H-M   'P 1'
#
loop_
_entity.id
_entity.type
_entity.pdbx_description
1 polymer ?
#
loop_
_entity_poly.entity_id
_entity_poly.type
_entity_poly.pdbx_seq_one_letter_code
_entity_poly.pdbx_strand_id
1 'polypeptide(L)'
;MLAQRRPLHALAVGASMLAIAGAACASEPDVMLSDQIRKDQVSGDCRALLLQSAQEAPETVYRKALCLLYGLDTDPQPALALALLRQASAAGWSEAQLALADTLQKGGNVDQVEALRWYALAAAAGDVRAVGRHARLRQRRQAMAASLPDSNSIDTSGYGDGMPVNRDAYHCHMTGLGKKFCHSAFD
;
A
#
# COMPACT_ATOMS: atom_id res chain seq x y z
N MET A 1 -16.28 -0.13 74.06
CA MET A 1 -15.21 0.02 73.05
C MET A 1 -15.53 -0.89 71.87
N LEU A 2 -16.14 -0.34 70.81
CA LEU A 2 -16.47 -1.06 69.57
C LEU A 2 -15.72 -0.36 68.43
N ALA A 3 -14.63 -0.97 67.95
CA ALA A 3 -13.86 -0.46 66.81
C ALA A 3 -14.45 -1.03 65.51
N GLN A 4 -15.19 -0.20 64.77
CA GLN A 4 -15.68 -0.52 63.43
C GLN A 4 -14.50 -0.53 62.43
N ARG A 5 -14.27 -1.66 61.78
CA ARG A 5 -13.35 -1.77 60.63
C ARG A 5 -14.08 -1.33 59.36
N ARG A 6 -13.59 -0.29 58.68
CA ARG A 6 -14.04 0.09 57.33
C ARG A 6 -13.33 -0.79 56.28
N PRO A 7 -14.03 -1.34 55.28
CA PRO A 7 -13.39 -2.07 54.20
C PRO A 7 -12.71 -1.10 53.22
N LEU A 8 -11.49 -1.44 52.82
CA LEU A 8 -10.72 -0.77 51.77
C LEU A 8 -11.37 -1.06 50.41
N HIS A 9 -11.87 -0.04 49.73
CA HIS A 9 -12.30 -0.15 48.34
C HIS A 9 -11.05 -0.30 47.45
N ALA A 10 -10.87 -1.50 46.89
CA ALA A 10 -9.90 -1.75 45.83
C ALA A 10 -10.37 -1.04 44.56
N LEU A 11 -9.69 0.05 44.19
CA LEU A 11 -9.84 0.70 42.89
C LEU A 11 -9.19 -0.21 41.83
N ALA A 12 -10.01 -1.00 41.14
CA ALA A 12 -9.61 -1.66 39.91
C ALA A 12 -9.51 -0.61 38.79
N VAL A 13 -8.30 -0.11 38.55
CA VAL A 13 -7.99 0.67 37.34
C VAL A 13 -7.97 -0.32 36.18
N GLY A 14 -9.12 -0.46 35.52
CA GLY A 14 -9.22 -1.18 34.26
C GLY A 14 -8.41 -0.44 33.20
N ALA A 15 -7.22 -0.95 32.91
CA ALA A 15 -6.47 -0.55 31.72
C ALA A 15 -7.22 -1.10 30.50
N SER A 16 -8.21 -0.33 30.03
CA SER A 16 -8.74 -0.50 28.68
C SER A 16 -7.62 -0.18 27.71
N MET A 17 -6.89 -1.21 27.29
CA MET A 17 -6.07 -1.15 26.09
C MET A 17 -7.02 -0.85 24.93
N LEU A 18 -7.05 0.42 24.53
CA LEU A 18 -7.63 0.83 23.26
C LEU A 18 -6.84 0.11 22.17
N ALA A 19 -7.38 -1.01 21.68
CA ALA A 19 -6.92 -1.61 20.45
C ALA A 19 -7.26 -0.63 19.34
N ILE A 20 -6.25 0.11 18.87
CA ILE A 20 -6.38 0.94 17.67
C ILE A 20 -6.42 -0.03 16.49
N ALA A 21 -7.62 -0.56 16.20
CA ALA A 21 -7.91 -1.24 14.96
C ALA A 21 -7.96 -0.19 13.84
N GLY A 22 -6.80 0.09 13.25
CA GLY A 22 -6.65 1.11 12.22
C GLY A 22 -5.32 1.00 11.48
N ALA A 23 -4.99 -0.19 10.95
CA ALA A 23 -3.70 -0.40 10.27
C ALA A 23 -3.83 -0.84 8.79
N ALA A 24 -5.01 -0.70 8.17
CA ALA A 24 -5.22 -1.15 6.80
C ALA A 24 -4.79 -0.12 5.73
N CYS A 25 -4.74 1.18 6.06
CA CYS A 25 -4.56 2.23 5.04
C CYS A 25 -3.45 3.25 5.33
N ALA A 26 -2.74 3.14 6.46
CA ALA A 26 -1.63 4.04 6.75
C ALA A 26 -0.40 3.60 5.96
N SER A 27 0.06 4.42 5.02
CA SER A 27 1.36 4.25 4.38
C SER A 27 2.45 4.16 5.43
N GLU A 28 3.40 3.23 5.25
CA GLU A 28 4.46 3.00 6.23
C GLU A 28 5.24 4.31 6.48
N PRO A 29 5.58 4.64 7.75
CA PRO A 29 6.22 5.93 8.08
C PRO A 29 7.51 6.21 7.28
N ASP A 30 8.28 5.17 6.98
CA ASP A 30 9.50 5.28 6.17
C ASP A 30 9.21 5.55 4.69
N VAL A 31 8.07 5.07 4.17
CA VAL A 31 7.59 5.40 2.82
C VAL A 31 7.11 6.86 2.77
N MET A 32 6.36 7.32 3.78
CA MET A 32 5.94 8.73 3.88
C MET A 32 7.15 9.68 3.93
N LEU A 33 8.18 9.33 4.71
CA LEU A 33 9.42 10.09 4.75
C LEU A 33 10.13 10.10 3.39
N SER A 34 10.14 8.97 2.68
CA SER A 34 10.74 8.89 1.35
C SER A 34 10.02 9.76 0.33
N ASP A 35 8.70 9.83 0.40
CA ASP A 35 7.91 10.71 -0.46
C ASP A 35 8.24 12.18 -0.22
N GLN A 36 8.37 12.59 1.05
CA GLN A 36 8.76 13.96 1.39
C GLN A 36 10.17 14.28 0.87
N ILE A 37 11.15 13.39 1.10
CA ILE A 37 12.53 13.58 0.60
C ILE A 37 12.54 13.72 -0.92
N ARG A 38 11.81 12.86 -1.65
CA ARG A 38 11.71 12.93 -3.11
C ARG A 38 11.08 14.24 -3.57
N LYS A 39 10.04 14.70 -2.88
CA LYS A 39 9.38 15.98 -3.17
C LYS A 39 10.37 17.13 -3.02
N ASP A 40 11.12 17.17 -1.92
CA ASP A 40 12.10 18.22 -1.65
C ASP A 40 13.24 18.23 -2.68
N GLN A 41 13.69 17.05 -3.16
CA GLN A 41 14.74 16.91 -4.18
C GLN A 41 14.41 17.52 -5.55
N VAL A 42 13.12 17.72 -5.87
CA VAL A 42 12.70 18.22 -7.19
C VAL A 42 11.94 19.54 -7.14
N SER A 43 11.50 20.01 -5.96
CA SER A 43 10.60 21.16 -5.82
C SER A 43 11.11 22.48 -6.42
N GLY A 44 12.42 22.66 -6.57
CA GLY A 44 13.00 23.86 -7.21
C GLY A 44 13.17 23.77 -8.73
N ASP A 45 13.10 22.57 -9.30
CA ASP A 45 13.53 22.30 -10.68
C ASP A 45 12.37 21.84 -11.58
N CYS A 46 11.16 21.65 -11.03
CA CYS A 46 10.09 20.96 -11.75
C CYS A 46 9.67 21.67 -13.03
N ARG A 47 9.52 22.99 -13.03
CA ARG A 47 9.28 23.74 -14.28
C ARG A 47 10.31 23.43 -15.37
N ALA A 48 11.59 23.36 -15.04
CA ALA A 48 12.66 23.06 -16.00
C ALA A 48 12.69 21.59 -16.41
N LEU A 49 12.43 20.66 -15.49
CA LEU A 49 12.33 19.22 -15.74
C LEU A 49 11.11 18.84 -16.59
N LEU A 50 10.01 19.58 -16.49
CA LEU A 50 8.79 19.30 -17.25
C LEU A 50 8.90 19.70 -18.73
N LEU A 51 9.65 20.77 -19.03
CA LEU A 51 9.92 21.25 -20.41
C LEU A 51 10.95 20.39 -21.17
N GLN A 52 11.61 19.50 -20.44
CA GLN A 52 12.66 18.61 -20.89
C GLN A 52 12.07 17.43 -21.72
N SER A 53 12.82 16.93 -22.70
CA SER A 53 12.36 16.02 -23.77
C SER A 53 12.37 14.53 -23.39
N ALA A 54 11.83 13.64 -24.23
CA ALA A 54 11.66 12.23 -23.90
C ALA A 54 12.94 11.36 -23.97
N GLN A 55 14.05 11.85 -24.55
CA GLN A 55 15.31 11.08 -24.72
C GLN A 55 16.31 11.23 -23.57
N GLU A 56 15.83 11.57 -22.38
CA GLU A 56 16.70 11.93 -21.27
C GLU A 56 17.25 10.72 -20.52
N ALA A 57 18.32 10.97 -19.75
CA ALA A 57 18.88 9.98 -18.85
C ALA A 57 17.81 9.45 -17.87
N PRO A 58 17.91 8.19 -17.42
CA PRO A 58 16.93 7.60 -16.51
C PRO A 58 16.67 8.42 -15.23
N GLU A 59 17.71 9.08 -14.72
CA GLU A 59 17.61 10.00 -13.59
C GLU A 59 16.67 11.18 -13.87
N THR A 60 16.81 11.84 -15.03
CA THR A 60 15.97 12.97 -15.39
C THR A 60 14.52 12.53 -15.61
N VAL A 61 14.32 11.40 -16.29
CA VAL A 61 12.99 10.79 -16.47
C VAL A 61 12.35 10.51 -15.10
N TYR A 62 13.12 9.97 -14.15
CA TYR A 62 12.68 9.77 -12.77
C TYR A 62 12.30 11.09 -12.08
N ARG A 63 13.15 12.12 -12.12
CA ARG A 63 12.87 13.42 -11.48
C ARG A 63 11.64 14.10 -12.09
N LYS A 64 11.47 14.04 -13.41
CA LYS A 64 10.26 14.50 -14.10
C LYS A 64 9.01 13.74 -13.65
N ALA A 65 9.13 12.42 -13.48
CA ALA A 65 8.05 11.60 -12.95
C ALA A 65 7.63 12.05 -11.54
N LEU A 66 8.58 12.42 -10.67
CA LEU A 66 8.27 12.94 -9.33
C LEU A 66 7.48 14.26 -9.39
N CYS A 67 7.85 15.18 -10.29
CA CYS A 67 7.10 16.43 -10.47
C CYS A 67 5.65 16.18 -10.86
N LEU A 68 5.42 15.24 -11.77
CA LEU A 68 4.08 14.83 -12.20
C LEU A 68 3.34 14.05 -11.12
N LEU A 69 4.03 13.22 -10.34
CA LEU A 69 3.43 12.43 -9.27
C LEU A 69 2.91 13.33 -8.14
N TYR A 70 3.70 14.34 -7.76
CA TYR A 70 3.39 15.22 -6.64
C TYR A 70 2.71 16.53 -7.04
N GLY A 71 2.50 16.78 -8.34
CA GLY A 71 1.89 18.02 -8.84
C GLY A 71 2.71 19.27 -8.51
N LEU A 72 4.01 19.21 -8.78
CA LEU A 72 4.92 20.33 -8.56
C LEU A 72 5.08 21.13 -9.86
N ASP A 73 4.76 22.43 -9.81
CA ASP A 73 4.67 23.32 -10.98
C ASP A 73 3.69 22.84 -12.08
N THR A 74 2.78 21.92 -11.75
CA THR A 74 1.78 21.34 -12.64
C THR A 74 0.68 20.65 -11.82
N ASP A 75 -0.44 20.28 -12.46
CA ASP A 75 -1.44 19.43 -11.82
C ASP A 75 -0.92 17.98 -11.71
N PRO A 76 -1.25 17.25 -10.60
CA PRO A 76 -0.87 15.86 -10.45
C PRO A 76 -1.35 14.99 -11.63
N GLN A 77 -0.44 14.23 -12.22
CA GLN A 77 -0.69 13.32 -13.34
C GLN A 77 -0.14 11.92 -13.02
N PRO A 78 -0.75 11.20 -12.05
CA PRO A 78 -0.19 9.96 -11.50
C PRO A 78 -0.04 8.85 -12.54
N ALA A 79 -0.95 8.75 -13.51
CA ALA A 79 -0.84 7.75 -14.58
C ALA A 79 0.41 7.97 -15.46
N LEU A 80 0.66 9.22 -15.85
CA LEU A 80 1.85 9.58 -16.62
C LEU A 80 3.13 9.42 -15.78
N ALA A 81 3.08 9.82 -14.51
CA ALA A 81 4.19 9.64 -13.58
C ALA A 81 4.57 8.16 -13.44
N LEU A 82 3.60 7.27 -13.25
CA LEU A 82 3.84 5.82 -13.19
C LEU A 82 4.44 5.26 -14.48
N ALA A 83 4.04 5.77 -15.65
CA ALA A 83 4.64 5.37 -16.92
C ALA A 83 6.12 5.77 -17.00
N LEU A 84 6.47 7.00 -16.61
CA LEU A 84 7.86 7.47 -16.59
C LEU A 84 8.69 6.76 -15.51
N LEU A 85 8.11 6.48 -14.34
CA LEU A 85 8.76 5.67 -13.31
C LEU A 85 9.05 4.25 -13.82
N ARG A 86 8.12 3.61 -14.54
CA ARG A 86 8.38 2.31 -15.19
C ARG A 86 9.50 2.39 -16.21
N GLN A 87 9.54 3.45 -17.02
CA GLN A 87 10.61 3.68 -18.00
C GLN A 87 11.99 3.80 -17.32
N ALA A 88 12.12 4.68 -16.31
CA ALA A 88 13.37 4.85 -15.57
C ALA A 88 13.79 3.58 -14.82
N SER A 89 12.81 2.86 -14.24
CA SER A 89 13.04 1.60 -13.52
C SER A 89 13.55 0.49 -14.45
N ALA A 90 12.96 0.38 -15.64
CA ALA A 90 13.37 -0.57 -16.68
C ALA A 90 14.78 -0.28 -17.23
N ALA A 91 15.20 1.00 -17.19
CA ALA A 91 16.56 1.41 -17.50
C ALA A 91 17.57 1.16 -16.36
N GLY A 92 17.14 0.56 -15.24
CA GLY A 92 18.01 0.17 -14.13
C GLY A 92 18.21 1.24 -13.05
N TRP A 93 17.48 2.35 -13.08
CA TRP A 93 17.59 3.38 -12.05
C TRP A 93 16.97 2.92 -10.73
N SER A 94 17.80 2.60 -9.73
CA SER A 94 17.39 2.02 -8.43
C SER A 94 16.37 2.87 -7.70
N GLU A 95 16.54 4.19 -7.70
CA GLU A 95 15.65 5.14 -7.02
C GLU A 95 14.27 5.17 -7.69
N ALA A 96 14.20 5.00 -9.02
CA ALA A 96 12.92 4.84 -9.71
C ALA A 96 12.26 3.50 -9.36
N GLN A 97 13.02 2.41 -9.29
CA GLN A 97 12.48 1.10 -8.90
C GLN A 97 11.85 1.17 -7.50
N LEU A 98 12.55 1.79 -6.53
CA LEU A 98 12.02 2.00 -5.19
C LEU A 98 10.80 2.93 -5.19
N ALA A 99 10.85 4.06 -5.90
CA ALA A 99 9.73 5.01 -5.94
C ALA A 99 8.49 4.44 -6.60
N LEU A 100 8.67 3.65 -7.66
CA LEU A 100 7.59 2.94 -8.33
C LEU A 100 6.96 1.92 -7.39
N ALA A 101 7.78 1.13 -6.68
CA ALA A 101 7.29 0.18 -5.70
C ALA A 101 6.54 0.84 -4.53
N ASP A 102 7.09 1.94 -3.99
CA ASP A 102 6.45 2.74 -2.93
C ASP A 102 5.09 3.30 -3.37
N THR A 103 4.97 3.69 -4.64
CA THR A 103 3.72 4.23 -5.21
C THR A 103 2.71 3.11 -5.42
N LEU A 104 3.13 2.02 -6.06
CA LEU A 104 2.27 0.87 -6.38
C LEU A 104 1.81 0.10 -5.15
N GLN A 105 2.60 0.07 -4.06
CA GLN A 105 2.20 -0.64 -2.84
C GLN A 105 0.98 -0.03 -2.12
N LYS A 106 0.60 1.21 -2.50
CA LYS A 106 -0.59 1.91 -2.04
C LYS A 106 -1.81 1.60 -2.90
N GLY A 107 -1.61 0.96 -4.07
CA GLY A 107 -2.66 0.56 -4.99
C GLY A 107 -3.31 -0.77 -4.63
N GLY A 108 -4.10 -1.29 -5.57
CA GLY A 108 -4.81 -2.56 -5.45
C GLY A 108 -3.86 -3.77 -5.55
N ASN A 109 -4.44 -4.97 -5.57
CA ASN A 109 -3.63 -6.19 -5.57
C ASN A 109 -2.73 -6.33 -6.80
N VAL A 110 -3.19 -5.93 -7.99
CA VAL A 110 -2.38 -5.92 -9.22
C VAL A 110 -1.15 -5.03 -9.05
N ASP A 111 -1.34 -3.79 -8.59
CA ASP A 111 -0.26 -2.83 -8.35
C ASP A 111 0.71 -3.36 -7.30
N GLN A 112 0.19 -3.91 -6.21
CA GLN A 112 1.03 -4.47 -5.15
C GLN A 112 1.84 -5.69 -5.63
N VAL A 113 1.40 -6.46 -6.64
CA VAL A 113 2.19 -7.59 -7.18
C VAL A 113 3.36 -7.03 -7.96
N GLU A 114 3.10 -6.00 -8.74
CA GLU A 114 4.12 -5.27 -9.47
C GLU A 114 5.10 -4.58 -8.49
N ALA A 115 4.63 -3.98 -7.41
CA ALA A 115 5.46 -3.37 -6.38
C ALA A 115 6.47 -4.36 -5.77
N LEU A 116 6.06 -5.61 -5.51
CA LEU A 116 6.98 -6.64 -5.03
C LEU A 116 8.10 -6.93 -6.03
N ARG A 117 7.80 -6.97 -7.34
CA ARG A 117 8.84 -7.14 -8.37
C ARG A 117 9.83 -5.99 -8.36
N TRP A 118 9.35 -4.75 -8.26
CA TRP A 118 10.21 -3.57 -8.26
C TRP A 118 11.05 -3.45 -6.99
N TYR A 119 10.49 -3.76 -5.82
CA TYR A 119 11.29 -3.84 -4.60
C TYR A 119 12.37 -4.93 -4.68
N ALA A 120 12.07 -6.09 -5.27
CA ALA A 120 13.06 -7.15 -5.43
C ALA A 120 14.23 -6.71 -6.33
N LEU A 121 13.95 -5.96 -7.41
CA LEU A 121 14.98 -5.39 -8.27
C LEU A 121 15.81 -4.31 -7.55
N ALA A 122 15.16 -3.39 -6.84
CA ALA A 122 15.86 -2.36 -6.06
C ALA A 122 16.75 -2.98 -4.97
N ALA A 123 16.27 -4.02 -4.30
CA ALA A 123 17.04 -4.78 -3.32
C ALA A 123 18.25 -5.49 -3.95
N ALA A 124 18.08 -6.09 -5.13
CA ALA A 124 19.17 -6.73 -5.88
C ALA A 124 20.22 -5.70 -6.37
N ALA A 125 19.81 -4.46 -6.61
CA ALA A 125 20.69 -3.33 -6.90
C ALA A 125 21.39 -2.75 -5.64
N GLY A 126 21.10 -3.26 -4.45
CA GLY A 126 21.72 -2.86 -3.19
C GLY A 126 20.93 -1.86 -2.36
N ASP A 127 19.69 -1.50 -2.74
CA ASP A 127 18.85 -0.61 -1.93
C ASP A 127 18.29 -1.36 -0.70
N VAL A 128 18.92 -1.12 0.45
CA VAL A 128 18.55 -1.72 1.73
C VAL A 128 17.14 -1.35 2.20
N ARG A 129 16.57 -0.20 1.77
CA ARG A 129 15.19 0.18 2.10
C ARG A 129 14.20 -0.79 1.45
N ALA A 130 14.51 -1.22 0.23
CA ALA A 130 13.66 -2.12 -0.54
C ALA A 130 13.52 -3.50 0.13
N VAL A 131 14.56 -4.01 0.81
CA VAL A 131 14.52 -5.31 1.51
C VAL A 131 13.42 -5.33 2.57
N GLY A 132 13.41 -4.32 3.46
CA GLY A 132 12.43 -4.22 4.53
C GLY A 132 11.01 -4.01 4.00
N ARG A 133 10.85 -3.12 3.02
CA ARG A 133 9.55 -2.82 2.41
C ARG A 133 8.98 -3.99 1.62
N HIS A 134 9.82 -4.72 0.88
CA HIS A 134 9.45 -5.95 0.20
C HIS A 134 8.89 -6.99 1.18
N ALA A 135 9.60 -7.23 2.28
CA ALA A 135 9.20 -8.21 3.28
C ALA A 135 7.86 -7.84 3.93
N ARG A 136 7.69 -6.56 4.32
CA ARG A 136 6.44 -6.09 4.93
C ARG A 136 5.26 -6.17 3.96
N LEU A 137 5.43 -5.71 2.71
CA LEU A 137 4.37 -5.82 1.70
C LEU A 137 3.96 -7.28 1.48
N ARG A 138 4.93 -8.20 1.38
CA ARG A 138 4.66 -9.63 1.24
C ARG A 138 3.88 -10.18 2.43
N GLN A 139 4.26 -9.82 3.65
CA GLN A 139 3.58 -10.26 4.86
C GLN A 139 2.15 -9.71 4.96
N ARG A 140 1.93 -8.41 4.68
CA ARG A 140 0.58 -7.82 4.67
C ARG A 140 -0.33 -8.55 3.69
N ARG A 141 0.17 -8.82 2.48
CA ARG A 141 -0.58 -9.57 1.46
C ARG A 141 -0.91 -11.00 1.87
N GLN A 142 0.04 -11.71 2.47
CA GLN A 142 -0.18 -13.08 2.96
C GLN A 142 -1.19 -13.11 4.10
N ALA A 143 -1.10 -12.18 5.05
CA ALA A 143 -2.06 -12.05 6.13
C ALA A 143 -3.47 -11.76 5.62
N MET A 144 -3.58 -10.90 4.61
CA MET A 144 -4.86 -10.59 3.96
C MET A 144 -5.46 -11.81 3.26
N ALA A 145 -4.65 -12.58 2.52
CA ALA A 145 -5.10 -13.82 1.90
C ALA A 145 -5.51 -14.88 2.95
N ALA A 146 -4.78 -14.99 4.06
CA ALA A 146 -5.10 -15.91 5.16
C ALA A 146 -6.33 -15.48 5.98
N SER A 147 -6.70 -14.19 5.92
CA SER A 147 -7.88 -13.65 6.61
C SER A 147 -9.18 -13.82 5.82
N LEU A 148 -9.11 -14.30 4.57
CA LEU A 148 -10.30 -14.61 3.79
C LEU A 148 -11.05 -15.79 4.44
N PRO A 149 -12.38 -15.67 4.65
CA PRO A 149 -13.16 -16.78 5.17
C PRO A 149 -13.17 -17.95 4.19
N ASP A 150 -13.37 -19.17 4.70
CA ASP A 150 -13.66 -20.32 3.84
C ASP A 150 -14.89 -19.98 3.00
N SER A 151 -14.75 -20.08 1.68
CA SER A 151 -15.83 -19.83 0.73
C SER A 151 -17.08 -20.65 1.03
N ASN A 152 -16.92 -21.84 1.62
CA ASN A 152 -18.02 -22.71 2.02
C ASN A 152 -18.74 -22.23 3.29
N SER A 153 -18.08 -21.47 4.15
CA SER A 153 -18.65 -20.94 5.40
C SER A 153 -19.50 -19.68 5.21
N ILE A 154 -19.51 -19.11 4.00
CA ILE A 154 -20.26 -17.88 3.74
C ILE A 154 -21.73 -18.20 3.53
N ASP A 155 -22.56 -17.63 4.40
CA ASP A 155 -24.00 -17.60 4.20
C ASP A 155 -24.36 -16.73 2.99
N THR A 156 -24.93 -17.37 1.98
CA THR A 156 -25.42 -16.72 0.75
C THR A 156 -26.94 -16.81 0.65
N SER A 157 -27.63 -17.20 1.73
CA SER A 157 -29.09 -17.22 1.76
C SER A 157 -29.61 -15.79 1.55
N GLY A 158 -30.42 -15.60 0.51
CA GLY A 158 -30.91 -14.29 0.08
C GLY A 158 -30.15 -13.62 -1.08
N TYR A 159 -29.04 -14.19 -1.55
CA TYR A 159 -28.36 -13.76 -2.77
C TYR A 159 -28.72 -14.71 -3.93
N GLY A 160 -29.15 -14.15 -5.07
CA GLY A 160 -29.49 -14.94 -6.26
C GLY A 160 -28.26 -15.36 -7.07
N ASP A 161 -28.42 -16.34 -7.97
CA ASP A 161 -27.35 -16.78 -8.87
C ASP A 161 -26.71 -15.60 -9.60
N GLY A 162 -25.38 -15.49 -9.50
CA GLY A 162 -24.60 -14.41 -10.10
C GLY A 162 -24.51 -13.11 -9.28
N MET A 163 -25.20 -12.99 -8.13
CA MET A 163 -24.99 -11.85 -7.23
C MET A 163 -23.73 -12.02 -6.39
N PRO A 164 -22.81 -11.04 -6.38
CA PRO A 164 -21.66 -11.07 -5.50
C PRO A 164 -22.07 -10.80 -4.05
N VAL A 165 -21.47 -11.51 -3.10
CA VAL A 165 -21.51 -11.12 -1.68
C VAL A 165 -20.37 -10.15 -1.44
N ASN A 166 -20.67 -8.86 -1.31
CA ASN A 166 -19.69 -7.83 -0.99
C ASN A 166 -19.63 -7.60 0.52
N ARG A 167 -18.43 -7.67 1.10
CA ARG A 167 -18.13 -7.31 2.48
C ARG A 167 -16.99 -6.30 2.50
N ASP A 168 -16.78 -5.65 3.64
CA ASP A 168 -15.82 -4.54 3.80
C ASP A 168 -14.37 -4.87 3.36
N ALA A 169 -13.98 -6.15 3.34
CA ALA A 169 -12.61 -6.57 3.01
C ALA A 169 -12.50 -7.56 1.82
N TYR A 170 -13.62 -8.15 1.39
CA TYR A 170 -13.65 -9.22 0.40
C TYR A 170 -14.98 -9.26 -0.34
N HIS A 171 -14.98 -9.81 -1.54
CA HIS A 171 -16.21 -10.20 -2.20
C HIS A 171 -16.14 -11.64 -2.68
N CYS A 172 -17.31 -12.25 -2.86
CA CYS A 172 -17.41 -13.62 -3.29
C CYS A 172 -18.30 -13.76 -4.50
N HIS A 173 -17.81 -14.51 -5.48
CA HIS A 173 -18.56 -14.91 -6.66
C HIS A 173 -19.19 -16.28 -6.45
N MET A 174 -20.42 -16.42 -6.94
CA MET A 174 -21.10 -17.70 -7.06
C MET A 174 -21.04 -18.16 -8.50
N THR A 175 -20.55 -19.37 -8.72
CA THR A 175 -20.62 -20.03 -10.03
C THR A 175 -21.87 -20.91 -10.08
N GLY A 176 -22.45 -21.12 -11.27
CA GLY A 176 -23.69 -21.90 -11.45
C GLY A 176 -23.62 -23.39 -11.07
N LEU A 177 -22.53 -23.84 -10.45
CA LEU A 177 -22.35 -25.17 -9.87
C LEU A 177 -22.42 -25.15 -8.32
N GLY A 178 -22.87 -24.05 -7.72
CA GLY A 178 -22.91 -23.87 -6.26
C GLY A 178 -21.54 -23.68 -5.60
N LYS A 179 -20.46 -23.59 -6.39
CA LYS A 179 -19.13 -23.27 -5.87
C LYS A 179 -19.01 -21.76 -5.64
N LYS A 180 -18.50 -21.41 -4.47
CA LYS A 180 -18.22 -20.04 -4.03
C LYS A 180 -16.73 -19.78 -4.16
N PHE A 181 -16.35 -18.62 -4.66
CA PHE A 181 -14.96 -18.18 -4.72
C PHE A 181 -14.87 -16.79 -4.11
N CYS A 182 -14.08 -16.65 -3.05
CA CYS A 182 -13.91 -15.41 -2.33
C CYS A 182 -12.52 -14.86 -2.54
N HIS A 183 -12.45 -13.57 -2.78
CA HIS A 183 -11.20 -12.88 -2.93
C HIS A 183 -11.34 -11.45 -2.40
N SER A 184 -10.23 -10.76 -2.29
CA SER A 184 -10.20 -9.45 -1.66
C SER A 184 -11.04 -8.44 -2.45
N ALA A 185 -11.67 -7.50 -1.74
CA ALA A 185 -12.40 -6.39 -2.36
C ALA A 185 -11.49 -5.41 -3.13
N PHE A 186 -10.18 -5.61 -3.04
CA PHE A 186 -9.15 -4.78 -3.65
C PHE A 186 -8.38 -5.52 -4.78
N ASP A 187 -8.93 -6.65 -5.26
CA ASP A 187 -8.46 -7.40 -6.44
C ASP A 187 -8.84 -6.73 -7.77
#